data_AF-A0A960L586-F1
#
_entry.id   AF-A0A960L586-F1
#
_cell.length_a   1.000
_cell.length_b   1.000
_cell.length_c   1.000
_cell.angle_alpha   90.00
_cell.angle_beta   90.00
_cell.angle_gamma   90.00
#
_symmetry.space_group_name_H-M   'P 1'
#
loop_
_entity.id
_entity.type
_entity.pdbx_description
1 polymer ?
#
loop_
_entity_poly.entity_id
_entity_poly.type
_entity_poly.pdbx_seq_one_letter_code
_entity_poly.pdbx_strand_id
1 'polypeptide(L)'
;TPDTEGGLRRRASFAAMATLLRQLAGSTFLGPLPAPEGARLYRFETAGGGETVVGWSTAGTVAARLPRPAVRVVGRSGDELDLETGDEAEVGPSPRYFELGPATGQSKSQG
;
A
#
# COMPACT_ATOMS: atom_id res chain seq x y z
N THR A 1 -26.13 13.75 -16.81
CA THR A 1 -27.38 13.05 -17.17
C THR A 1 -27.49 11.84 -16.24
N PRO A 2 -28.62 11.61 -15.54
CA PRO A 2 -28.82 10.36 -14.82
C PRO A 2 -28.84 9.21 -15.82
N ASP A 3 -28.34 8.03 -15.42
CA ASP A 3 -28.48 6.82 -16.22
C ASP A 3 -29.93 6.32 -16.09
N THR A 4 -30.61 6.11 -17.21
CA THR A 4 -32.05 5.82 -17.28
C THR A 4 -32.38 4.34 -17.06
N GLU A 5 -31.40 3.52 -16.70
CA GLU A 5 -31.56 2.11 -16.40
C GLU A 5 -31.12 1.88 -14.96
N GLY A 6 -31.95 1.24 -14.12
CA GLY A 6 -31.71 1.02 -12.68
C GLY A 6 -30.51 0.12 -12.33
N GLY A 7 -29.42 0.19 -13.08
CA GLY A 7 -28.17 -0.51 -12.84
C GLY A 7 -27.36 0.14 -11.71
N LEU A 8 -26.94 -0.67 -10.74
CA LEU A 8 -25.99 -0.25 -9.72
C LEU A 8 -24.60 0.01 -10.36
N ARG A 9 -24.33 1.26 -10.73
CA ARG A 9 -22.99 1.64 -11.22
C ARG A 9 -21.99 1.68 -10.06
N ARG A 10 -21.00 0.79 -10.06
CA ARG A 10 -19.89 0.84 -9.10
C ARG A 10 -19.09 2.12 -9.28
N ARG A 11 -19.06 2.98 -8.26
CA ARG A 11 -18.27 4.22 -8.24
C ARG A 11 -16.81 3.90 -7.94
N ALA A 12 -15.87 4.65 -8.52
CA ALA A 12 -14.44 4.49 -8.26
C ALA A 12 -14.07 4.59 -6.76
N SER A 13 -14.80 5.41 -6.00
CA SER A 13 -14.64 5.52 -4.54
C SER A 13 -14.97 4.22 -3.80
N PHE A 14 -15.90 3.41 -4.32
CA PHE A 14 -16.25 2.12 -3.73
C PHE A 14 -15.12 1.11 -3.91
N ALA A 15 -14.51 1.06 -5.10
CA ALA A 15 -13.34 0.22 -5.34
C ALA A 15 -12.16 0.63 -4.45
N ALA A 16 -11.91 1.93 -4.33
CA ALA A 16 -10.86 2.46 -3.46
C ALA A 16 -11.06 2.09 -1.98
N MET A 17 -12.28 2.25 -1.46
CA MET A 17 -12.59 1.85 -0.09
C MET A 17 -12.47 0.34 0.10
N ALA A 18 -12.98 -0.45 -0.84
CA ALA A 18 -12.88 -1.91 -0.76
C ALA A 18 -11.41 -2.38 -0.78
N THR A 19 -10.54 -1.74 -1.56
CA THR A 19 -9.11 -2.03 -1.55
C THR A 19 -8.46 -1.63 -0.25
N LEU A 20 -8.74 -0.43 0.27
CA LEU A 20 -8.24 0.00 1.57
C LEU A 20 -8.59 -1.01 2.67
N LEU A 21 -9.86 -1.45 2.72
CA LEU A 21 -10.32 -2.45 3.68
C LEU A 21 -9.61 -3.79 3.48
N ARG A 22 -9.45 -4.27 2.24
CA ARG A 22 -8.71 -5.53 1.98
C ARG A 22 -7.25 -5.46 2.43
N GLN A 23 -6.62 -4.30 2.26
CA GLN A 23 -5.20 -4.14 2.54
C GLN A 23 -4.90 -3.88 4.02
N LEU A 24 -5.82 -3.24 4.76
CA LEU A 24 -5.54 -2.74 6.12
C LEU A 24 -6.55 -3.17 7.20
N ALA A 25 -7.64 -3.86 6.88
CA ALA A 25 -8.61 -4.25 7.90
C ALA A 25 -7.94 -5.12 8.99
N GLY A 26 -8.16 -4.74 10.25
CA GLY A 26 -7.54 -5.41 11.40
C GLY A 26 -6.03 -5.18 11.55
N SER A 27 -5.44 -4.28 10.77
CA SER A 27 -4.00 -3.97 10.86
C SER A 27 -3.73 -2.97 11.99
N THR A 28 -2.54 -3.07 12.58
CA THR A 28 -2.03 -2.15 13.60
C THR A 28 -1.16 -1.08 12.95
N PHE A 29 -1.42 0.19 13.22
CA PHE A 29 -0.56 1.27 12.76
C PHE A 29 0.75 1.30 13.56
N LEU A 30 1.88 1.14 12.86
CA LEU A 30 3.22 1.11 13.46
C LEU A 30 3.91 2.48 13.45
N GLY A 31 3.34 3.47 12.76
CA GLY A 31 3.88 4.83 12.69
C GLY A 31 4.24 5.29 11.27
N PRO A 32 4.58 6.58 11.13
CA PRO A 32 5.10 7.13 9.88
C PRO A 32 6.51 6.63 9.59
N LEU A 33 6.87 6.57 8.32
CA LEU A 33 8.24 6.39 7.86
C LEU A 33 8.83 7.73 7.36
N PRO A 34 10.17 7.88 7.35
CA PRO A 34 10.81 8.97 6.63
C PRO A 34 10.35 8.99 5.16
N ALA A 35 9.93 10.15 4.68
CA ALA A 35 9.44 10.32 3.33
C ALA A 35 9.99 11.63 2.74
N PRO A 36 10.19 11.70 1.41
CA PRO A 36 10.50 12.96 0.73
C PRO A 36 9.45 14.04 0.98
N GLU A 37 9.80 15.29 0.72
CA GLU A 37 8.83 16.39 0.75
C GLU A 37 7.63 16.11 -0.17
N GLY A 38 6.43 16.39 0.32
CA GLY A 38 5.19 16.11 -0.40
C GLY A 38 4.73 14.64 -0.36
N ALA A 39 5.57 13.69 0.05
CA ALA A 39 5.20 12.29 0.23
C ALA A 39 4.73 11.99 1.67
N ARG A 40 3.93 10.93 1.81
CA ARG A 40 3.54 10.34 3.09
C ARG A 40 3.71 8.84 2.98
N LEU A 41 4.40 8.25 3.96
CA LEU A 41 4.55 6.81 4.12
C LEU A 41 4.10 6.42 5.52
N TYR A 42 3.23 5.43 5.61
CA TYR A 42 2.71 4.90 6.87
C TYR A 42 2.86 3.40 6.90
N ARG A 43 3.36 2.86 8.02
CA ARG A 43 3.61 1.44 8.19
C ARG A 43 2.53 0.79 9.05
N PHE A 44 2.12 -0.40 8.65
CA PHE A 44 1.11 -1.20 9.34
C PHE A 44 1.59 -2.64 9.48
N GLU A 45 1.28 -3.25 10.62
CA GLU A 45 1.35 -4.70 10.81
C GLU A 45 -0.02 -5.30 10.48
N THR A 46 -0.07 -6.28 9.58
CA THR A 46 -1.32 -6.96 9.20
C THR A 46 -1.70 -8.00 10.25
N ALA A 47 -2.99 -8.35 10.32
CA ALA A 47 -3.47 -9.38 11.25
C ALA A 47 -2.79 -10.76 11.08
N GLY A 48 -2.19 -11.02 9.90
CA GLY A 48 -1.42 -12.23 9.62
C GLY A 48 0.06 -12.17 10.00
N GLY A 49 0.52 -11.08 10.64
CA GLY A 49 1.92 -10.87 11.02
C GLY A 49 2.83 -10.40 9.86
N GLY A 50 2.25 -10.01 8.73
CA GLY A 50 2.96 -9.32 7.65
C GLY A 50 3.05 -7.82 7.91
N GLU A 51 3.79 -7.10 7.07
CA GLU A 51 3.81 -5.63 7.11
C GLU A 51 3.41 -5.04 5.77
N THR A 52 2.62 -3.97 5.83
CA THR A 52 2.21 -3.17 4.68
C THR A 52 2.63 -1.72 4.89
N VAL A 53 3.26 -1.12 3.88
CA VAL A 53 3.48 0.32 3.82
C VAL A 53 2.44 0.93 2.88
N VAL A 54 1.80 2.02 3.29
CA VAL A 54 0.93 2.82 2.43
C VAL A 54 1.60 4.12 2.09
N GLY A 55 1.69 4.42 0.80
CA GLY A 55 2.38 5.60 0.30
C GLY A 55 1.57 6.40 -0.72
N TRP A 56 1.64 7.72 -0.63
CA TRP A 56 1.16 8.65 -1.65
C TRP A 56 1.93 9.97 -1.58
N SER A 57 1.80 10.79 -2.62
CA SER A 57 2.43 12.10 -2.71
C SER A 57 1.47 13.17 -3.21
N THR A 58 1.50 14.35 -2.60
CA THR A 58 0.77 15.53 -3.09
C THR A 58 1.61 16.39 -4.04
N ALA A 59 2.89 16.06 -4.26
CA ALA A 59 3.82 16.78 -5.12
C ALA A 59 3.99 16.12 -6.51
N GLY A 60 3.11 15.19 -6.87
CA GLY A 60 3.26 14.34 -8.06
C GLY A 60 3.97 13.04 -7.74
N THR A 61 4.51 12.38 -8.77
CA THR A 61 5.21 11.11 -8.62
C THR A 61 6.62 11.33 -8.08
N VAL A 62 6.96 10.66 -6.97
CA VAL A 62 8.26 10.77 -6.32
C VAL A 62 8.78 9.40 -5.88
N ALA A 63 10.09 9.21 -5.90
CA ALA A 63 10.74 8.03 -5.36
C ALA A 63 10.82 8.11 -3.83
N ALA A 64 10.46 7.04 -3.14
CA ALA A 64 10.44 6.95 -1.69
C ALA A 64 11.14 5.66 -1.22
N ARG A 65 11.66 5.67 0.00
CA ARG A 65 12.43 4.54 0.55
C ARG A 65 11.55 3.68 1.44
N LEU A 66 11.38 2.41 1.09
CA LEU A 66 10.77 1.39 1.93
C LEU A 66 11.81 0.87 2.95
N PRO A 67 11.37 0.34 4.10
CA PRO A 67 12.29 -0.22 5.09
C PRO A 67 12.90 -1.56 4.63
N ARG A 68 12.25 -2.23 3.68
CA ARG A 68 12.62 -3.50 3.06
C ARG A 68 12.03 -3.56 1.65
N PRO A 69 12.55 -4.43 0.77
CA PRO A 69 11.94 -4.66 -0.53
C PRO A 69 10.47 -5.07 -0.41
N ALA A 70 9.63 -4.50 -1.27
CA ALA A 70 8.27 -4.98 -1.43
C ALA A 70 8.27 -6.31 -2.18
N VAL A 71 7.35 -7.20 -1.82
CA VAL A 71 7.07 -8.44 -2.56
C VAL A 71 5.80 -8.33 -3.38
N ARG A 72 5.02 -7.26 -3.16
CA ARG A 72 3.80 -6.95 -3.90
C ARG A 72 3.44 -5.49 -3.78
N VAL A 73 2.91 -4.89 -4.86
CA VAL A 73 2.36 -3.54 -4.85
C VAL A 73 0.93 -3.56 -5.38
N VAL A 74 0.01 -2.97 -4.62
CA VAL A 74 -1.39 -2.83 -5.00
C VAL A 74 -1.73 -1.35 -5.14
N GLY A 75 -2.33 -0.98 -6.26
CA GLY A 75 -2.85 0.36 -6.53
C GLY A 75 -4.15 0.64 -5.78
N ARG A 76 -4.55 1.92 -5.74
CA ARG A 76 -5.79 2.37 -5.08
C ARG A 76 -7.02 1.55 -5.46
N SER A 77 -7.14 1.11 -6.71
CA SER A 77 -8.33 0.40 -7.20
C SER A 77 -8.27 -1.11 -7.01
N GLY A 78 -7.17 -1.63 -6.46
CA GLY A 78 -6.94 -3.06 -6.24
C GLY A 78 -6.21 -3.76 -7.38
N ASP A 79 -5.81 -3.02 -8.40
CA ASP A 79 -4.90 -3.44 -9.46
C ASP A 79 -3.51 -3.73 -8.89
N GLU A 80 -2.88 -4.79 -9.37
CA GLU A 80 -1.49 -5.10 -9.05
C GLU A 80 -0.58 -4.27 -9.96
N LEU A 81 0.42 -3.62 -9.37
CA LEU A 81 1.38 -2.78 -10.07
C LEU A 81 2.73 -3.49 -10.20
N ASP A 82 3.52 -3.09 -11.18
CA ASP A 82 4.86 -3.62 -11.36
C ASP A 82 5.73 -3.36 -10.13
N LEU A 83 6.48 -4.38 -9.72
CA LEU A 83 7.43 -4.30 -8.63
C LEU A 83 8.75 -3.71 -9.13
N GLU A 84 9.15 -2.61 -8.51
CA GLU A 84 10.52 -2.14 -8.59
C GLU A 84 11.43 -3.05 -7.75
N THR A 85 12.62 -3.37 -8.28
CA THR A 85 13.58 -4.20 -7.56
C THR A 85 14.27 -3.39 -6.46
N GLY A 86 14.34 -3.95 -5.25
CA GLY A 86 14.95 -3.29 -4.10
C GLY A 86 13.91 -2.63 -3.20
N ASP A 87 14.35 -1.68 -2.41
CA ASP A 87 13.57 -0.97 -1.39
C ASP A 87 13.35 0.51 -1.74
N GLU A 88 13.55 0.88 -3.01
CA GLU A 88 13.00 2.09 -3.58
C GLU A 88 11.59 1.80 -4.12
N ALA A 89 10.70 2.78 -4.00
CA ALA A 89 9.33 2.68 -4.46
C ALA A 89 8.84 4.02 -4.98
N GLU A 90 8.28 4.00 -6.19
CA GLU A 90 7.54 5.14 -6.70
C GLU A 90 6.19 5.31 -5.97
N VAL A 91 5.92 6.52 -5.47
CA VAL A 91 4.60 6.92 -4.92
C VAL A 91 4.02 8.11 -5.67
N GLY A 92 2.78 7.96 -6.12
CA GLY A 92 2.06 8.98 -6.89
C GLY A 92 0.90 9.64 -6.10
N PRO A 93 0.01 10.37 -6.78
CA PRO A 93 -1.10 11.09 -6.15
C PRO A 93 -2.21 10.20 -5.59
N SER A 94 -2.21 8.92 -5.93
CA SER A 94 -3.12 7.92 -5.36
C SER A 94 -2.36 6.97 -4.44
N PRO A 95 -2.98 6.49 -3.34
CA PRO A 95 -2.36 5.55 -2.44
C PRO A 95 -1.96 4.27 -3.16
N ARG A 96 -0.74 3.82 -2.88
CA ARG A 96 -0.21 2.50 -3.20
C ARG A 96 0.05 1.75 -1.90
N TYR A 97 -0.19 0.44 -1.91
CA TYR A 97 -0.01 -0.45 -0.78
C TYR A 97 1.13 -1.42 -1.12
N PHE A 98 2.19 -1.40 -0.33
CA PHE A 98 3.40 -2.19 -0.52
C PHE A 98 3.46 -3.27 0.56
N GLU A 99 3.24 -4.53 0.19
CA GLU A 99 3.47 -5.66 1.10
C GLU A 99 4.98 -5.91 1.18
N LEU A 100 5.54 -5.85 2.39
CA LEU A 100 6.98 -5.98 2.60
C LEU A 100 7.41 -7.44 2.62
N GLY A 101 8.59 -7.71 2.05
CA GLY A 101 9.25 -9.00 2.19
C GLY A 101 9.61 -9.35 3.64
N PRO A 102 9.96 -10.62 3.91
CA PRO A 102 10.31 -11.07 5.25
C PRO A 102 11.43 -10.24 5.85
N ALA A 103 11.42 -10.08 7.18
CA ALA A 103 12.51 -9.40 7.87
C ALA A 103 13.77 -10.24 7.70
N THR A 104 14.85 -9.65 7.19
CA THR A 104 16.12 -10.35 7.07
C THR A 104 16.62 -10.66 8.49
N GLY A 105 16.46 -11.91 8.92
CA GLY A 105 16.91 -12.39 10.23
C GLY A 105 15.80 -12.56 11.28
N GLN A 106 14.96 -13.58 11.09
CA GLN A 106 14.53 -14.43 12.20
C GLN A 106 14.71 -15.89 11.77
N SER A 107 15.94 -16.38 11.82
CA SER A 107 16.16 -17.82 11.91
C SER A 107 15.44 -18.30 13.15
N LYS A 108 14.32 -18.99 12.98
CA LYS A 108 13.76 -19.83 14.04
C LYS A 108 14.82 -20.87 14.39
N SER A 109 15.55 -20.67 15.48
CA SER A 109 16.19 -21.79 16.16
C SER A 109 15.05 -22.59 16.81
N GLN A 110 14.62 -23.67 16.16
CA GLN A 110 13.97 -24.75 16.89
C GLN A 110 15.08 -25.68 17.37
N GLY A 111 15.29 -25.69 18.68
CA GLY A 111 15.89 -26.80 19.41
C GLY A 111 14.81 -27.72 19.94
#